data_AF-A0A085EQY5-F1
#
_entry.id   AF-A0A085EQY5-F1
#
_cell.length_a   1.000
_cell.length_b   1.000
_cell.length_c   1.000
_cell.angle_alpha   90.00
_cell.angle_beta   90.00
_cell.angle_gamma   90.00
#
_symmetry.space_group_name_H-M   'P 1'
#
loop_
_entity.id
_entity.type
_entity.pdbx_description
1 polymer ?
#
loop_
_entity_poly.entity_id
_entity_poly.type
_entity_poly.pdbx_seq_one_letter_code
_entity_poly.pdbx_strand_id
1 'polypeptide(L)'
;MSLQRQIGFWLISLAVFVLFLVLLRDVLLPFIAALALAYLLDPLADRLERLGMSRLAATIFILIVFLLVFVLSLVLLMPLLGQQLAGFVARMPEVAAKLQTLILERGAPLLEKLGGDKLAQDAQNSLGNLVGEATKWVGSVLQSLWSGGTAIIGVFSLLVLTPVIAFYLLVDWDRMCATVDSWLPLDHRDTIRELLSEMDKAIAGFLRGQALLCVLLGTFYAVGLSLVGVNFGALIGIISGFLSFIPYVGSLTGLVLSVGVATVQFWPEWTWPLATLGVFAAGQFIEGNILQPKLVGDSIGVHPVWLMFALLAFGSLFGFVGLLLAVPLAAVIGVLSRFALRQYLASNIYHGGDVSKSPEARKRVGADV
;
A
#
# COMPACT_ATOMS: atom_id res chain seq x y z
N MET A 1 25.29 32.43 7.97
CA MET A 1 25.42 32.09 6.53
C MET A 1 24.44 32.94 5.73
N SER A 2 24.78 33.39 4.53
CA SER A 2 23.79 34.06 3.67
C SER A 2 22.68 33.06 3.29
N LEU A 3 21.44 33.56 3.14
CA LEU A 3 20.26 32.75 2.79
C LEU A 3 20.50 31.88 1.54
N GLN A 4 21.22 32.40 0.55
CA GLN A 4 21.63 31.66 -0.65
C GLN A 4 22.51 30.43 -0.35
N ARG A 5 23.45 30.54 0.61
CA ARG A 5 24.31 29.42 1.00
C ARG A 5 23.53 28.36 1.78
N GLN A 6 22.57 28.77 2.60
CA GLN A 6 21.68 27.85 3.30
C GLN A 6 20.78 27.09 2.31
N ILE A 7 20.15 27.79 1.36
CA ILE A 7 19.33 27.16 0.32
C ILE A 7 20.17 26.19 -0.52
N GLY A 8 21.37 26.60 -0.95
CA GLY A 8 22.27 25.74 -1.71
C GLY A 8 22.67 24.47 -0.93
N PHE A 9 23.01 24.61 0.35
CA PHE A 9 23.33 23.49 1.22
C PHE A 9 22.16 22.50 1.34
N TRP A 10 20.94 22.99 1.61
CA TRP A 10 19.77 22.13 1.75
C TRP A 10 19.38 21.44 0.44
N LEU A 11 19.48 22.13 -0.71
CA LEU A 11 19.22 21.53 -2.02
C LEU A 11 20.23 20.43 -2.37
N ILE A 12 21.52 20.65 -2.09
CA ILE A 12 22.56 19.63 -2.30
C ILE A 12 22.34 18.45 -1.36
N SER A 13 22.06 18.69 -0.08
CA SER A 13 21.76 17.64 0.88
C SER A 13 20.55 16.80 0.46
N LEU A 14 19.49 17.45 -0.04
CA LEU A 14 18.31 16.77 -0.56
C LEU A 14 18.64 15.91 -1.79
N ALA A 15 19.41 16.45 -2.74
CA ALA A 15 19.80 15.71 -3.94
C ALA A 15 20.65 14.47 -3.61
N VAL A 16 21.61 14.60 -2.69
CA VAL A 16 22.44 13.48 -2.19
C VAL A 16 21.57 12.44 -1.49
N PHE A 17 20.63 12.87 -0.65
CA PHE A 17 19.70 11.97 0.03
C PHE A 17 18.81 11.19 -0.96
N VAL A 18 18.25 11.87 -1.97
CA VAL A 18 17.46 11.22 -3.02
C VAL A 18 18.31 10.22 -3.81
N LEU A 19 19.54 10.59 -4.18
CA LEU A 19 20.46 9.68 -4.87
C LEU A 19 20.77 8.44 -4.04
N PHE A 20 21.01 8.61 -2.73
CA PHE A 20 21.21 7.51 -1.80
C PHE A 20 20.01 6.57 -1.73
N LEU A 21 18.79 7.10 -1.64
CA LEU A 21 17.56 6.30 -1.66
C LEU A 21 17.39 5.51 -2.96
N VAL A 22 17.73 6.12 -4.10
CA VAL A 22 17.67 5.43 -5.41
C VAL A 22 18.70 4.31 -5.49
N LEU A 23 19.92 4.53 -4.99
CA LEU A 23 20.97 3.49 -4.96
C LEU A 23 20.62 2.31 -4.06
N LEU A 24 19.94 2.55 -2.93
CA LEU A 24 19.64 1.51 -1.93
C LEU A 24 18.24 0.91 -2.05
N ARG A 25 17.44 1.32 -3.04
CA ARG A 25 16.03 0.94 -3.17
C ARG A 25 15.77 -0.57 -3.02
N ASP A 26 16.67 -1.42 -3.51
CA ASP A 26 16.50 -2.88 -3.52
C ASP A 26 16.70 -3.49 -2.12
N VAL A 27 17.44 -2.81 -1.24
CA VAL A 27 17.69 -3.22 0.15
C VAL A 27 16.71 -2.55 1.12
N LEU A 28 16.04 -1.45 0.71
CA LEU A 28 15.13 -0.70 1.59
C LEU A 28 13.86 -1.48 1.97
N LEU A 29 13.40 -2.41 1.12
CA LEU A 29 12.13 -3.11 1.33
C LEU A 29 12.03 -3.81 2.71
N PRO A 30 12.96 -4.69 3.12
CA PRO A 30 12.91 -5.32 4.45
C PRO A 30 12.98 -4.30 5.60
N PHE A 31 13.72 -3.19 5.45
CA PHE A 31 13.79 -2.14 6.46
C PHE A 31 12.47 -1.36 6.59
N ILE A 32 11.84 -1.03 5.46
CA ILE A 32 10.55 -0.33 5.43
C ILE A 32 9.45 -1.22 5.96
N ALA A 33 9.42 -2.49 5.55
CA ALA A 33 8.48 -3.47 6.09
C ALA A 33 8.67 -3.64 7.60
N ALA A 34 9.91 -3.67 8.07
CA ALA A 34 10.24 -3.80 9.48
C ALA A 34 9.82 -2.57 10.28
N LEU A 35 10.04 -1.38 9.71
CA LEU A 35 9.59 -0.12 10.29
C LEU A 35 8.07 -0.08 10.39
N ALA A 36 7.36 -0.41 9.32
CA ALA A 36 5.89 -0.47 9.32
C ALA A 36 5.36 -1.50 10.34
N LEU A 37 6.01 -2.67 10.44
CA LEU A 37 5.65 -3.70 11.40
C LEU A 37 5.93 -3.26 12.84
N ALA A 38 7.13 -2.73 13.13
CA ALA A 38 7.47 -2.20 14.45
C ALA A 38 6.48 -1.12 14.87
N TYR A 39 6.16 -0.20 13.96
CA TYR A 39 5.20 0.87 14.18
C TYR A 39 3.76 0.36 14.43
N LEU A 40 3.37 -0.74 13.77
CA LEU A 40 2.08 -1.40 13.99
C LEU A 40 2.03 -2.10 15.36
N LEU A 41 3.16 -2.69 15.79
CA LEU A 41 3.29 -3.47 17.02
C LEU A 41 3.61 -2.61 18.26
N ASP A 42 4.15 -1.42 18.10
CA ASP A 42 4.54 -0.50 19.17
C ASP A 42 3.41 -0.23 20.19
N PRO A 43 2.16 0.07 19.79
CA PRO A 43 1.07 0.24 20.76
C PRO A 43 0.72 -1.04 21.53
N LEU A 44 1.03 -2.22 20.99
CA LEU A 44 0.87 -3.48 21.70
C LEU A 44 1.98 -3.62 22.75
N ALA A 45 3.20 -3.19 22.45
CA ALA A 45 4.30 -3.15 23.42
C ALA A 45 3.95 -2.20 24.57
N ASP A 46 3.53 -0.98 24.28
CA ASP A 46 3.09 0.01 25.29
C ASP A 46 1.97 -0.54 26.21
N ARG A 47 1.03 -1.29 25.64
CA ARG A 47 -0.05 -1.91 26.42
C ARG A 47 0.48 -2.99 27.36
N LEU A 48 1.45 -3.80 26.93
CA LEU A 48 2.10 -4.80 27.77
C LEU A 48 2.98 -4.16 28.85
N GLU A 49 3.63 -3.04 28.56
CA GLU A 49 4.37 -2.27 29.56
C GLU A 49 3.47 -1.71 30.65
N ARG A 50 2.30 -1.19 30.26
CA ARG A 50 1.27 -0.75 31.23
C ARG A 50 0.73 -1.88 32.10
N LEU A 51 0.87 -3.13 31.65
CA LEU A 51 0.54 -4.34 32.44
C LEU A 51 1.70 -4.80 33.34
N GLY A 52 2.84 -4.10 33.35
CA GLY A 52 3.97 -4.34 34.24
C GLY A 52 5.16 -5.08 33.61
N MET A 53 5.15 -5.32 32.30
CA MET A 53 6.30 -5.91 31.59
C MET A 53 7.38 -4.84 31.33
N SER A 54 8.66 -5.22 31.34
CA SER A 54 9.72 -4.34 30.80
C SER A 54 9.65 -4.29 29.28
N ARG A 55 10.12 -3.19 28.65
CA ARG A 55 10.19 -3.02 27.18
C ARG A 55 10.70 -4.28 26.48
N LEU A 56 11.86 -4.76 26.91
CA LEU A 56 12.50 -5.95 26.35
C LEU A 56 11.60 -7.19 26.48
N ALA A 57 10.97 -7.41 27.64
CA ALA A 57 10.08 -8.56 27.83
C ALA A 57 8.82 -8.46 26.96
N ALA A 58 8.21 -7.27 26.87
CA ALA A 58 7.06 -7.02 26.00
C ALA A 58 7.41 -7.28 24.53
N THR A 59 8.55 -6.76 24.06
CA THR A 59 9.03 -6.96 22.69
C THR A 59 9.36 -8.43 22.40
N ILE A 60 10.04 -9.14 23.29
CA ILE A 60 10.31 -10.59 23.13
C ILE A 60 8.99 -11.36 23.05
N PHE A 61 8.03 -11.07 23.94
CA PHE A 61 6.73 -11.73 23.91
C PHE A 61 6.00 -11.49 22.59
N ILE A 62 5.92 -10.24 22.13
CA ILE A 62 5.32 -9.89 20.84
C ILE A 62 6.03 -10.61 19.69
N LEU A 63 7.36 -10.64 19.69
CA LEU A 63 8.13 -11.32 18.64
C LEU A 63 7.86 -12.82 18.63
N ILE A 64 7.80 -13.47 19.79
CA ILE A 64 7.50 -14.91 19.89
C ILE A 64 6.09 -15.20 19.36
N VAL A 65 5.09 -14.42 19.78
CA VAL A 65 3.70 -14.58 19.32
C VAL A 65 3.61 -14.31 17.81
N PHE A 66 4.26 -13.26 17.32
CA PHE A 66 4.31 -12.92 15.91
C PHE A 66 4.99 -14.05 15.11
N LEU A 67 6.16 -14.53 15.53
CA LEU A 67 6.89 -15.61 14.86
C LEU A 67 6.09 -16.91 14.89
N LEU A 68 5.40 -17.22 15.99
CA LEU A 68 4.52 -18.38 16.10
C LEU A 68 3.38 -18.30 15.07
N VAL A 69 2.64 -17.18 15.06
CA VAL A 69 1.53 -16.95 14.12
C VAL A 69 2.04 -16.95 12.68
N PHE A 70 3.20 -16.35 12.43
CA PHE A 70 3.82 -16.25 11.13
C PHE A 70 4.27 -17.62 10.62
N VAL A 71 5.00 -18.41 11.42
CA VAL A 71 5.40 -19.78 11.08
C VAL A 71 4.19 -20.69 10.90
N LEU A 72 3.18 -20.59 11.77
CA LEU A 72 1.93 -21.35 11.62
C LEU A 72 1.23 -20.99 10.31
N SER A 73 1.16 -19.69 9.98
CA SER A 73 0.60 -19.21 8.72
C SER A 73 1.40 -19.74 7.52
N LEU A 74 2.73 -19.75 7.60
CA LEU A 74 3.56 -20.34 6.55
C LEU A 74 3.29 -21.85 6.39
N VAL A 75 3.32 -22.62 7.48
CA VAL A 75 3.16 -24.07 7.43
C VAL A 75 1.76 -24.47 6.95
N LEU A 76 0.71 -23.72 7.30
CA LEU A 76 -0.67 -24.05 6.92
C LEU A 76 -1.06 -23.44 5.57
N LEU A 77 -0.81 -22.14 5.35
CA LEU A 77 -1.26 -21.42 4.17
C LEU A 77 -0.33 -21.59 2.98
N MET A 78 1.00 -21.63 3.15
CA MET A 78 1.90 -21.69 1.99
C MET A 78 1.74 -22.97 1.17
N PRO A 79 1.59 -24.18 1.74
CA PRO A 79 1.34 -25.36 0.93
C PRO A 79 0.02 -25.25 0.14
N LEU A 80 -1.03 -24.75 0.79
CA LEU A 80 -2.33 -24.55 0.16
C LEU A 80 -2.26 -23.53 -0.99
N LEU A 81 -1.66 -22.36 -0.72
CA LEU A 81 -1.47 -21.30 -1.71
C LEU A 81 -0.50 -21.73 -2.81
N GLY A 82 0.55 -22.48 -2.48
CA GLY A 82 1.52 -23.01 -3.44
C GLY A 82 0.88 -24.00 -4.40
N GLN A 83 0.03 -24.90 -3.90
CA GLN A 83 -0.74 -25.82 -4.75
C GLN A 83 -1.76 -25.06 -5.62
N GLN A 84 -2.48 -24.09 -5.05
CA GLN A 84 -3.40 -23.27 -5.81
C GLN A 84 -2.68 -22.43 -6.86
N LEU A 85 -1.51 -21.87 -6.54
CA LEU A 85 -0.73 -21.05 -7.46
C LEU A 85 -0.17 -21.91 -8.58
N ALA A 86 0.42 -23.06 -8.27
CA ALA A 86 0.91 -24.00 -9.28
C ALA A 86 -0.22 -24.47 -10.21
N GLY A 87 -1.39 -24.79 -9.64
CA GLY A 87 -2.57 -25.17 -10.43
C GLY A 87 -3.11 -24.02 -11.29
N PHE A 88 -3.13 -22.79 -10.74
CA PHE A 88 -3.55 -21.59 -11.46
C PHE A 88 -2.63 -21.32 -12.65
N VAL A 89 -1.32 -21.28 -12.40
CA VAL A 89 -0.26 -21.10 -13.40
C VAL A 89 -0.31 -22.18 -14.48
N ALA A 90 -0.55 -23.44 -14.12
CA ALA A 90 -0.67 -24.54 -15.08
C ALA A 90 -1.92 -24.44 -15.97
N ARG A 91 -3.04 -23.93 -15.44
CA ARG A 91 -4.32 -23.79 -16.19
C ARG A 91 -4.49 -22.45 -16.87
N MET A 92 -3.68 -21.45 -16.54
CA MET A 92 -3.83 -20.09 -17.05
C MET A 92 -3.72 -20.00 -18.59
N PRO A 93 -2.82 -20.71 -19.28
CA PRO A 93 -2.79 -20.71 -20.75
C PRO A 93 -4.08 -21.27 -21.36
N GLU A 94 -4.66 -22.31 -20.76
CA GLU A 94 -5.94 -22.89 -21.19
C GLU A 94 -7.10 -21.91 -20.98
N VAL A 95 -7.16 -21.27 -19.81
CA VAL A 95 -8.15 -20.23 -19.50
C VAL A 95 -8.04 -19.08 -20.51
N ALA A 96 -6.84 -18.63 -20.81
CA ALA A 96 -6.60 -17.54 -21.74
C ALA A 96 -7.00 -17.91 -23.18
N ALA A 97 -6.65 -19.11 -23.64
CA ALA A 97 -7.05 -19.61 -24.96
C ALA A 97 -8.58 -19.74 -25.07
N LYS A 98 -9.25 -20.30 -24.05
CA LYS A 98 -10.72 -20.44 -24.02
C LYS A 98 -11.43 -19.08 -23.97
N LEU A 99 -10.91 -18.12 -23.21
CA LEU A 99 -11.45 -16.75 -23.21
C LEU A 99 -11.31 -16.12 -24.59
N GLN A 100 -10.16 -16.29 -25.24
CA GLN A 100 -9.94 -15.79 -26.59
C GLN A 100 -10.95 -16.39 -27.58
N THR A 101 -11.16 -17.71 -27.57
CA THR A 101 -12.14 -18.36 -28.46
C THR A 101 -13.57 -17.92 -28.15
N LEU A 102 -13.96 -17.82 -26.88
CA LEU A 102 -15.30 -17.35 -26.49
C LEU A 102 -15.57 -15.91 -26.96
N ILE A 103 -14.59 -15.03 -26.84
CA ILE A 103 -14.74 -13.64 -27.30
C ILE A 103 -14.77 -13.58 -28.83
N LEU A 104 -13.97 -14.39 -29.53
CA LEU A 104 -13.97 -14.45 -30.99
C LEU A 104 -15.28 -15.02 -31.54
N GLU A 105 -15.77 -16.12 -30.99
CA GLU A 105 -16.94 -16.84 -31.51
C GLU A 105 -18.28 -16.17 -31.13
N ARG A 106 -18.36 -15.54 -29.96
CA ARG A 106 -19.62 -14.94 -29.45
C ARG A 106 -19.57 -13.42 -29.34
N GLY A 107 -18.41 -12.85 -29.02
CA GLY A 107 -18.25 -11.40 -28.88
C GLY A 107 -18.16 -10.68 -30.22
N ALA A 108 -17.37 -11.20 -31.16
CA ALA A 108 -17.17 -10.56 -32.47
C ALA A 108 -18.48 -10.43 -33.28
N PRO A 109 -19.34 -11.45 -33.39
CA PRO A 109 -20.62 -11.31 -34.10
C PRO A 109 -21.60 -10.34 -33.43
N LEU A 110 -21.47 -10.12 -32.12
CA LEU A 110 -22.31 -9.22 -31.33
C LEU A 110 -21.85 -7.76 -31.49
N LEU A 111 -20.54 -7.55 -31.59
CA LEU A 111 -19.90 -6.26 -31.91
C LEU A 111 -20.11 -5.84 -33.37
N GLU A 112 -20.03 -6.78 -34.32
CA GLU A 112 -20.36 -6.55 -35.73
C GLU A 112 -21.83 -6.13 -35.89
N LYS A 113 -22.75 -6.77 -35.15
CA LYS A 113 -24.18 -6.37 -35.12
C LYS A 113 -24.43 -4.98 -34.53
N LEU A 114 -23.51 -4.44 -33.73
CA LEU A 114 -23.56 -3.09 -33.17
C LEU A 114 -22.84 -2.05 -34.06
N GLY A 115 -22.37 -2.43 -35.25
CA GLY A 115 -21.72 -1.54 -36.22
C GLY A 115 -20.24 -1.28 -35.95
N GLY A 116 -19.58 -2.17 -35.20
CA GLY A 116 -18.23 -1.98 -34.68
C GLY A 116 -17.16 -2.85 -35.34
N ASP A 117 -17.12 -3.04 -36.66
CA ASP A 117 -16.16 -3.96 -37.32
C ASP A 117 -14.69 -3.64 -36.98
N LYS A 118 -14.34 -2.35 -36.89
CA LYS A 118 -13.01 -1.91 -36.42
C LYS A 118 -12.79 -2.20 -34.94
N LEU A 119 -13.81 -2.00 -34.10
CA LEU A 119 -13.76 -2.30 -32.67
C LEU A 119 -13.61 -3.80 -32.41
N ALA A 120 -14.23 -4.65 -33.24
CA ALA A 120 -14.07 -6.09 -33.17
C ALA A 120 -12.62 -6.49 -33.50
N GLN A 121 -12.04 -5.99 -34.59
CA GLN A 121 -10.64 -6.30 -34.95
C GLN A 121 -9.64 -5.75 -33.92
N ASP A 122 -9.83 -4.52 -33.43
CA ASP A 122 -8.98 -3.92 -32.40
C ASP A 122 -9.07 -4.67 -31.06
N ALA A 123 -10.28 -5.11 -30.69
CA ALA A 123 -10.48 -5.96 -29.52
C ALA A 123 -9.77 -7.32 -29.67
N GLN A 124 -9.87 -7.96 -30.84
CA GLN A 124 -9.22 -9.24 -31.11
C GLN A 124 -7.68 -9.15 -31.00
N ASN A 125 -7.08 -8.13 -31.62
CA ASN A 125 -5.64 -7.89 -31.57
C ASN A 125 -5.16 -7.56 -30.15
N SER A 126 -5.90 -6.69 -29.44
CA SER A 126 -5.59 -6.31 -28.06
C SER A 126 -5.71 -7.50 -27.11
N LEU A 127 -6.74 -8.34 -27.28
CA LEU A 127 -6.93 -9.57 -26.50
C LEU A 127 -5.82 -10.58 -26.76
N GLY A 128 -5.45 -10.79 -28.02
CA GLY A 128 -4.33 -11.68 -28.37
C GLY A 128 -3.01 -11.23 -27.74
N ASN A 129 -2.74 -9.92 -27.75
CA ASN A 129 -1.56 -9.35 -27.11
C ASN A 129 -1.59 -9.50 -25.58
N LEU A 130 -2.73 -9.21 -24.93
CA LEU A 130 -2.91 -9.39 -23.48
C LEU A 130 -2.74 -10.85 -23.05
N VAL A 131 -3.30 -11.80 -23.82
CA VAL A 131 -3.13 -13.24 -23.59
C VAL A 131 -1.68 -13.66 -23.78
N GLY A 132 -1.00 -13.14 -24.81
CA GLY A 132 0.41 -13.38 -25.07
C GLY A 132 1.31 -12.85 -23.95
N GLU A 133 1.05 -11.64 -23.46
CA GLU A 133 1.75 -11.04 -22.32
C GLU A 133 1.48 -11.80 -21.02
N ALA A 134 0.23 -12.17 -20.76
CA ALA A 134 -0.13 -13.01 -19.61
C ALA A 134 0.63 -14.34 -19.65
N THR A 135 0.72 -14.99 -20.81
CA THR A 135 1.46 -16.26 -20.97
C THR A 135 2.97 -16.07 -20.76
N LYS A 136 3.55 -14.99 -21.27
CA LYS A 136 4.96 -14.64 -21.03
C LYS A 136 5.22 -14.36 -19.54
N TRP A 137 4.32 -13.66 -18.86
CA TRP A 137 4.40 -13.39 -17.43
C TRP A 137 4.31 -14.69 -16.61
N VAL A 138 3.38 -15.60 -16.95
CA VAL A 138 3.29 -16.93 -16.33
C VAL A 138 4.59 -17.71 -16.53
N GLY A 139 5.16 -17.67 -17.74
CA GLY A 139 6.45 -18.30 -18.04
C GLY A 139 7.61 -17.72 -17.23
N SER A 140 7.66 -16.41 -17.04
CA SER A 140 8.70 -15.76 -16.23
C SER A 140 8.54 -16.04 -14.74
N VAL A 141 7.31 -16.14 -14.23
CA VAL A 141 7.03 -16.57 -12.86
C VAL A 141 7.51 -18.00 -12.65
N LEU A 142 7.15 -18.93 -13.54
CA LEU A 142 7.63 -20.32 -13.49
C LEU A 142 9.15 -20.41 -13.54
N GLN A 143 9.79 -19.66 -14.43
CA GLN A 143 11.24 -19.61 -14.54
C GLN A 143 11.87 -19.02 -13.27
N SER A 144 11.26 -18.02 -12.65
CA SER A 144 11.76 -17.41 -11.40
C SER A 144 11.62 -18.36 -10.20
N LEU A 145 10.51 -19.13 -10.15
CA LEU A 145 10.31 -20.18 -9.15
C LEU A 145 11.34 -21.32 -9.31
N TRP A 146 11.65 -21.71 -10.55
CA TRP A 146 12.55 -22.82 -10.85
C TRP A 146 14.04 -22.45 -10.81
N SER A 147 14.40 -21.24 -11.22
CA SER A 147 15.79 -20.74 -11.15
C SER A 147 16.24 -20.36 -9.74
N GLY A 148 15.32 -20.39 -8.76
CA GLY A 148 15.53 -20.73 -7.34
C GLY A 148 16.42 -19.82 -6.51
N GLY A 149 17.64 -19.52 -6.94
CA GLY A 149 18.64 -18.82 -6.12
C GLY A 149 18.25 -17.39 -5.77
N THR A 150 17.85 -16.58 -6.74
CA THR A 150 17.64 -15.13 -6.54
C THR A 150 16.31 -14.81 -5.87
N ALA A 151 15.23 -15.51 -6.23
CA ALA A 151 13.91 -15.33 -5.63
C ALA A 151 13.87 -15.83 -4.18
N ILE A 152 14.54 -16.94 -3.88
CA ILE A 152 14.66 -17.45 -2.51
C ILE A 152 15.46 -16.48 -1.65
N ILE A 153 16.55 -15.88 -2.16
CA ILE A 153 17.32 -14.88 -1.40
C ILE A 153 16.46 -13.64 -1.06
N GLY A 154 15.67 -13.15 -2.02
CA GLY A 154 14.78 -12.00 -1.78
C GLY A 154 13.69 -12.29 -0.75
N VAL A 155 13.00 -13.42 -0.90
CA VAL A 155 11.97 -13.86 0.06
C VAL A 155 12.59 -14.18 1.41
N PHE A 156 13.71 -14.89 1.45
CA PHE A 156 14.43 -15.20 2.69
C PHE A 156 14.88 -13.93 3.41
N SER A 157 15.45 -12.96 2.68
CA SER A 157 15.81 -11.65 3.23
C SER A 157 14.57 -10.98 3.83
N LEU A 158 13.45 -10.93 3.10
CA LEU A 158 12.22 -10.34 3.62
C LEU A 158 11.68 -11.08 4.85
N LEU A 159 11.68 -12.41 4.84
CA LEU A 159 11.07 -13.21 5.90
C LEU A 159 11.92 -13.31 7.17
N VAL A 160 13.24 -13.27 7.04
CA VAL A 160 14.17 -13.40 8.19
C VAL A 160 14.65 -12.05 8.65
N LEU A 161 15.03 -11.15 7.75
CA LEU A 161 15.59 -9.86 8.12
C LEU A 161 14.52 -8.91 8.65
N THR A 162 13.31 -8.92 8.11
CA THR A 162 12.23 -8.02 8.54
C THR A 162 11.85 -8.21 10.01
N PRO A 163 11.57 -9.42 10.51
CA PRO A 163 11.25 -9.61 11.92
C PRO A 163 12.43 -9.27 12.85
N VAL A 164 13.66 -9.55 12.41
CA VAL A 164 14.87 -9.21 13.17
C VAL A 164 15.03 -7.69 13.28
N ILE A 165 14.92 -6.96 12.17
CA ILE A 165 14.98 -5.48 12.18
C ILE A 165 13.81 -4.93 13.00
N ALA A 166 12.60 -5.46 12.83
CA ALA A 166 11.42 -5.00 13.56
C ALA A 166 11.59 -5.20 15.07
N PHE A 167 12.23 -6.28 15.50
CA PHE A 167 12.58 -6.50 16.90
C PHE A 167 13.49 -5.40 17.43
N TYR A 168 14.61 -5.12 16.76
CA TYR A 168 15.53 -4.06 17.19
C TYR A 168 14.86 -2.68 17.21
N LEU A 169 14.10 -2.36 16.16
CA LEU A 169 13.34 -1.11 16.09
C LEU A 169 12.31 -1.00 17.22
N LEU A 170 11.62 -2.09 17.55
CA LEU A 170 10.60 -2.10 18.61
C LEU A 170 11.22 -2.00 20.01
N VAL A 171 12.38 -2.64 20.25
CA VAL A 171 13.12 -2.51 21.53
C VAL A 171 13.60 -1.08 21.74
N ASP A 172 14.25 -0.49 20.72
CA ASP A 172 14.90 0.82 20.83
C ASP A 172 13.98 2.00 20.48
N TRP A 173 12.72 1.76 20.11
CA TRP A 173 11.78 2.76 19.61
C TRP A 173 11.73 4.04 20.47
N ASP A 174 11.42 3.90 21.77
CA ASP A 174 11.29 5.04 22.68
C ASP A 174 12.61 5.81 22.82
N ARG A 175 13.72 5.08 22.86
CA ARG A 175 15.06 5.64 22.97
C ARG A 175 15.43 6.41 21.70
N MET A 176 15.11 5.88 20.53
CA MET A 176 15.31 6.54 19.24
C MET A 176 14.49 7.83 19.18
N CYS A 177 13.21 7.78 19.52
CA CYS A 177 12.33 8.95 19.56
C CYS A 177 12.84 10.02 20.54
N ALA A 178 13.23 9.64 21.76
CA ALA A 178 13.79 10.56 22.76
C ALA A 178 15.11 11.20 22.31
N THR A 179 15.96 10.42 21.62
CA THR A 179 17.23 10.92 21.08
C THR A 179 16.97 11.95 19.98
N VAL A 180 16.05 11.67 19.04
CA VAL A 180 15.67 12.62 17.98
C VAL A 180 15.03 13.88 18.58
N ASP A 181 14.17 13.74 19.59
CA ASP A 181 13.56 14.88 20.29
C ASP A 181 14.61 15.77 20.98
N SER A 182 15.72 15.19 21.44
CA SER A 182 16.83 15.94 22.06
C SER A 182 17.65 16.77 21.07
N TRP A 183 17.59 16.46 19.77
CA TRP A 183 18.30 17.19 18.71
C TRP A 183 17.51 18.39 18.19
N LEU A 184 16.26 18.56 18.63
CA LEU A 184 15.40 19.64 18.15
C LEU A 184 15.91 21.02 18.60
N PRO A 185 15.97 22.01 17.68
CA PRO A 185 16.27 23.39 18.06
C PRO A 185 15.25 23.91 19.08
N LEU A 186 15.73 24.48 20.19
CA LEU A 186 14.89 24.90 21.31
C LEU A 186 13.79 25.89 20.88
N ASP A 187 14.13 26.86 20.03
CA ASP A 187 13.20 27.92 19.60
C ASP A 187 12.01 27.42 18.77
N HIS A 188 12.15 26.26 18.12
CA HIS A 188 11.13 25.71 17.20
C HIS A 188 10.60 24.36 17.69
N ARG A 189 10.97 23.93 18.90
CA ARG A 189 10.71 22.59 19.41
C ARG A 189 9.22 22.26 19.44
N ASP A 190 8.40 23.18 19.92
CA ASP A 190 6.95 22.96 20.04
C ASP A 190 6.29 22.84 18.67
N THR A 191 6.65 23.72 17.72
CA THR A 191 6.17 23.65 16.34
C THR A 191 6.57 22.33 15.67
N ILE A 192 7.82 21.88 15.85
CA ILE A 192 8.29 20.62 15.26
C ILE A 192 7.54 19.43 15.89
N ARG A 193 7.33 19.43 17.21
CA ARG A 193 6.56 18.38 17.90
C ARG A 193 5.11 18.31 17.45
N GLU A 194 4.48 19.46 17.23
CA GLU A 194 3.12 19.52 16.68
C GLU A 194 3.07 18.87 15.29
N LEU A 195 4.00 19.24 14.39
CA LEU A 195 4.12 18.64 13.05
C LEU A 195 4.38 17.13 13.11
N LEU A 196 5.30 16.69 13.97
CA LEU A 196 5.59 15.27 14.16
C LEU A 196 4.36 14.52 14.67
N SER A 197 3.58 15.11 15.57
CA SER A 197 2.33 14.50 16.06
C SER A 197 1.25 14.42 14.97
N GLU A 198 1.12 15.45 14.13
CA GLU A 198 0.20 15.40 12.98
C GLU A 198 0.60 14.32 11.97
N MET A 199 1.90 14.23 11.66
CA MET A 199 2.45 13.19 10.78
C MET A 199 2.26 11.79 11.37
N ASP A 200 2.56 11.60 12.66
CA ASP A 200 2.38 10.33 13.37
C ASP A 200 0.92 9.87 13.34
N LYS A 201 -0.03 10.74 13.67
CA LYS A 201 -1.46 10.41 13.61
C LYS A 201 -1.90 9.96 12.21
N ALA A 202 -1.41 10.62 11.17
CA ALA A 202 -1.75 10.28 9.79
C ALA A 202 -1.17 8.91 9.37
N ILE A 203 0.11 8.66 9.69
CA ILE A 203 0.79 7.39 9.39
C ILE A 203 0.17 6.24 10.21
N ALA A 204 -0.08 6.44 11.50
CA ALA A 204 -0.71 5.46 12.40
C ALA A 204 -2.11 5.09 11.97
N GLY A 205 -2.94 6.09 11.66
CA GLY A 205 -4.31 5.86 11.18
C GLY A 205 -4.30 5.05 9.89
N PHE A 206 -3.45 5.42 8.92
CA PHE A 206 -3.34 4.70 7.67
C PHE A 206 -2.82 3.26 7.84
N LEU A 207 -1.66 3.06 8.46
CA LEU A 207 -1.05 1.72 8.55
C LEU A 207 -1.94 0.72 9.29
N ARG A 208 -2.56 1.14 10.40
CA ARG A 208 -3.46 0.28 11.19
C ARG A 208 -4.77 0.00 10.44
N GLY A 209 -5.37 1.05 9.89
CA GLY A 209 -6.61 0.93 9.11
C GLY A 209 -6.43 0.05 7.88
N GLN A 210 -5.33 0.25 7.16
CA GLN A 210 -5.03 -0.46 5.92
C GLN A 210 -4.64 -1.91 6.17
N ALA A 211 -3.88 -2.21 7.22
CA ALA A 211 -3.58 -3.59 7.60
C ALA A 211 -4.87 -4.37 7.91
N LEU A 212 -5.80 -3.77 8.68
CA LEU A 212 -7.07 -4.40 9.00
C LEU A 212 -7.97 -4.54 7.75
N LEU A 213 -8.00 -3.53 6.88
CA LEU A 213 -8.71 -3.60 5.60
C LEU A 213 -8.22 -4.77 4.74
N CYS A 214 -6.91 -4.93 4.58
CA CYS A 214 -6.31 -6.00 3.78
C CYS A 214 -6.72 -7.39 4.31
N VAL A 215 -6.69 -7.57 5.63
CA VAL A 215 -7.10 -8.83 6.28
C VAL A 215 -8.59 -9.09 6.10
N LEU A 216 -9.44 -8.09 6.33
CA LEU A 216 -10.89 -8.23 6.22
C LEU A 216 -11.32 -8.51 4.77
N LEU A 217 -10.83 -7.74 3.80
CA LEU A 217 -11.14 -7.94 2.38
C LEU A 217 -10.55 -9.23 1.84
N GLY A 218 -9.31 -9.56 2.22
CA GLY A 218 -8.68 -10.82 1.83
C GLY A 218 -9.48 -12.02 2.30
N THR A 219 -9.93 -11.99 3.56
CA THR A 219 -10.79 -13.03 4.12
C THR A 219 -12.16 -13.06 3.44
N PHE A 220 -12.79 -11.89 3.26
CA PHE A 220 -14.10 -11.78 2.61
C PHE A 220 -14.09 -12.34 1.19
N TYR A 221 -13.11 -11.95 0.37
CA TYR A 221 -12.98 -12.44 -0.99
C TYR A 221 -12.57 -13.91 -1.03
N ALA A 222 -11.66 -14.36 -0.17
CA ALA A 222 -11.24 -15.76 -0.14
C ALA A 222 -12.41 -16.68 0.20
N VAL A 223 -13.21 -16.32 1.21
CA VAL A 223 -14.41 -17.06 1.60
C VAL A 223 -15.49 -16.95 0.53
N GLY A 224 -15.82 -15.74 0.08
CA GLY A 224 -16.88 -15.49 -0.89
C GLY A 224 -16.66 -16.23 -2.21
N LEU A 225 -15.44 -16.16 -2.77
CA LEU A 225 -15.10 -16.86 -4.01
C LEU A 225 -15.06 -18.38 -3.83
N SER A 226 -14.59 -18.86 -2.68
CA SER A 226 -14.59 -20.30 -2.38
C SER A 226 -16.01 -20.85 -2.22
N LEU A 227 -16.93 -20.07 -1.63
CA LEU A 227 -18.35 -20.44 -1.52
C LEU A 227 -19.08 -20.47 -2.86
N VAL A 228 -18.73 -19.57 -3.78
CA VAL A 228 -19.21 -19.60 -5.17
C VAL A 228 -18.65 -20.82 -5.92
N GLY A 229 -17.58 -21.44 -5.43
CA GLY A 229 -16.93 -22.60 -6.05
C GLY A 229 -15.94 -22.23 -7.15
N VAL A 230 -15.46 -20.98 -7.18
CA VAL A 230 -14.45 -20.53 -8.16
C VAL A 230 -13.12 -21.24 -7.87
N ASN A 231 -12.54 -21.85 -8.89
CA ASN A 231 -11.23 -22.46 -8.82
C ASN A 231 -10.20 -21.41 -8.37
N PHE A 232 -9.38 -21.77 -7.39
CA PHE A 232 -8.38 -20.86 -6.80
C PHE A 232 -8.99 -19.63 -6.09
N GLY A 233 -10.27 -19.69 -5.70
CA GLY A 233 -10.98 -18.57 -5.06
C GLY A 233 -10.29 -18.06 -3.78
N ALA A 234 -9.76 -18.96 -2.94
CA ALA A 234 -9.00 -18.57 -1.76
C ALA A 234 -7.69 -17.84 -2.10
N LEU A 235 -6.91 -18.36 -3.06
CA LEU A 235 -5.69 -17.71 -3.55
C LEU A 235 -6.01 -16.32 -4.12
N ILE A 236 -6.99 -16.22 -5.02
CA ILE A 236 -7.38 -14.94 -5.64
C ILE A 236 -7.83 -13.97 -4.56
N GLY A 237 -8.66 -14.41 -3.60
CA GLY A 237 -9.14 -13.57 -2.51
C GLY A 237 -8.02 -13.04 -1.61
N ILE A 238 -7.08 -13.89 -1.20
CA ILE A 238 -5.92 -13.49 -0.38
C ILE A 238 -5.02 -12.51 -1.13
N ILE A 239 -4.72 -12.79 -2.41
CA ILE A 239 -3.94 -11.88 -3.26
C ILE A 239 -4.67 -10.54 -3.42
N SER A 240 -5.98 -10.56 -3.64
CA SER A 240 -6.80 -9.34 -3.77
C SER A 240 -6.73 -8.51 -2.49
N GLY A 241 -6.91 -9.13 -1.32
CA GLY A 241 -6.82 -8.45 -0.03
C GLY A 241 -5.42 -7.90 0.26
N PHE A 242 -4.36 -8.63 -0.08
CA PHE A 242 -2.99 -8.14 0.04
C PHE A 242 -2.73 -6.94 -0.88
N LEU A 243 -3.14 -7.04 -2.14
CA LEU A 243 -3.00 -5.96 -3.14
C LEU A 243 -3.91 -4.77 -2.85
N SER A 244 -4.98 -4.94 -2.06
CA SER A 244 -5.84 -3.84 -1.60
C SER A 244 -5.10 -2.84 -0.69
N PHE A 245 -3.87 -3.16 -0.27
CA PHE A 245 -2.97 -2.16 0.31
C PHE A 245 -2.77 -0.98 -0.65
N ILE A 246 -2.74 -1.25 -1.97
CA ILE A 246 -2.70 -0.22 -3.01
C ILE A 246 -4.14 0.03 -3.47
N PRO A 247 -4.67 1.26 -3.32
CA PRO A 247 -6.05 1.59 -3.69
C PRO A 247 -6.40 1.15 -5.12
N TYR A 248 -7.58 0.53 -5.28
CA TYR A 248 -8.13 -0.02 -6.52
C TYR A 248 -7.38 -1.21 -7.14
N VAL A 249 -6.08 -1.38 -6.88
CA VAL A 249 -5.28 -2.46 -7.49
C VAL A 249 -5.79 -3.82 -7.03
N GLY A 250 -5.96 -4.03 -5.72
CA GLY A 250 -6.39 -5.32 -5.20
C GLY A 250 -7.75 -5.79 -5.70
N SER A 251 -8.74 -4.91 -5.68
CA SER A 251 -10.08 -5.25 -6.12
C SER A 251 -10.18 -5.44 -7.63
N LEU A 252 -9.48 -4.62 -8.42
CA LEU A 252 -9.48 -4.75 -9.88
C LEU A 252 -8.75 -6.01 -10.33
N THR A 253 -7.57 -6.29 -9.78
CA THR A 253 -6.84 -7.54 -10.07
C THR A 253 -7.68 -8.75 -9.66
N GLY A 254 -8.26 -8.73 -8.46
CA GLY A 254 -9.12 -9.80 -7.97
C GLY A 254 -10.33 -10.06 -8.86
N LEU A 255 -11.03 -9.00 -9.26
CA LEU A 255 -12.21 -9.07 -10.11
C LEU A 255 -11.86 -9.67 -11.47
N VAL A 256 -10.83 -9.14 -12.13
CA VAL A 256 -10.42 -9.63 -13.45
C VAL A 256 -10.04 -11.11 -13.40
N LEU A 257 -9.24 -11.51 -12.41
CA LEU A 257 -8.82 -12.91 -12.27
C LEU A 257 -9.99 -13.83 -11.94
N SER A 258 -10.82 -13.48 -10.95
CA SER A 258 -11.93 -14.32 -10.51
C SER A 258 -13.03 -14.45 -11.57
N VAL A 259 -13.44 -13.34 -12.21
CA VAL A 259 -14.46 -13.36 -13.26
C VAL A 259 -13.93 -14.09 -14.49
N GLY A 260 -12.66 -13.90 -14.87
CA GLY A 260 -12.05 -14.65 -15.97
C GLY A 260 -12.04 -16.16 -15.72
N VAL A 261 -11.58 -16.58 -14.54
CA VAL A 261 -11.59 -18.00 -14.14
C VAL A 261 -13.00 -18.56 -14.08
N ALA A 262 -13.94 -17.85 -13.44
CA ALA A 262 -15.34 -18.28 -13.32
C ALA A 262 -16.01 -18.41 -14.68
N THR A 263 -15.75 -17.47 -15.61
CA THR A 263 -16.31 -17.49 -16.97
C THR A 263 -15.89 -18.75 -17.71
N VAL A 264 -14.61 -19.12 -17.66
CA VAL A 264 -14.14 -20.35 -18.31
C VAL A 264 -14.62 -21.61 -17.59
N GLN A 265 -14.62 -21.58 -16.27
CA GLN A 265 -14.97 -22.73 -15.44
C GLN A 265 -16.42 -23.15 -15.58
N PHE A 266 -17.35 -22.18 -15.61
CA PHE A 266 -18.78 -22.43 -15.57
C PHE A 266 -19.47 -22.25 -16.92
N TRP A 267 -18.71 -21.98 -18.00
CA TRP A 267 -19.29 -21.83 -19.33
C TRP A 267 -20.11 -23.07 -19.76
N PRO A 268 -21.33 -22.91 -20.33
CA PRO A 268 -21.99 -21.68 -20.77
C PRO A 268 -22.91 -20.99 -19.75
N GLU A 269 -22.91 -21.43 -18.50
CA GLU A 269 -23.78 -20.87 -17.46
C GLU A 269 -23.24 -19.54 -16.91
N TRP A 270 -23.99 -18.46 -17.13
CA TRP A 270 -23.61 -17.10 -16.69
C TRP A 270 -23.87 -16.82 -15.21
N THR A 271 -24.60 -17.69 -14.53
CA THR A 271 -25.03 -17.52 -13.13
C THR A 271 -23.84 -17.37 -12.18
N TRP A 272 -22.81 -18.20 -12.32
CA TRP A 272 -21.65 -18.23 -11.42
C TRP A 272 -20.63 -17.11 -11.69
N PRO A 273 -20.32 -16.74 -12.96
CA PRO A 273 -19.58 -15.51 -13.25
C PRO A 273 -20.29 -14.26 -12.71
N LEU A 274 -21.61 -14.16 -12.82
CA LEU A 274 -22.38 -13.06 -12.26
C LEU A 274 -22.39 -13.07 -10.72
N ALA A 275 -22.48 -14.25 -10.09
CA ALA A 275 -22.35 -14.38 -8.64
C ALA A 275 -20.95 -13.93 -8.16
N THR A 276 -19.90 -14.26 -8.91
CA THR A 276 -18.52 -13.81 -8.65
C THR A 276 -18.42 -12.28 -8.72
N LEU A 277 -19.02 -11.66 -9.74
CA LEU A 277 -19.12 -10.21 -9.85
C LEU A 277 -19.91 -9.62 -8.68
N GLY A 278 -20.98 -10.29 -8.23
CA GLY A 278 -21.75 -9.93 -7.04
C GLY A 278 -20.93 -9.93 -5.75
N VAL A 279 -20.02 -10.91 -5.57
CA VAL A 279 -19.08 -10.94 -4.43
C VAL A 279 -18.18 -9.71 -4.46
N PHE A 280 -17.60 -9.35 -5.61
CA PHE A 280 -16.78 -8.16 -5.73
C PHE A 280 -17.57 -6.87 -5.54
N ALA A 281 -18.78 -6.77 -6.09
CA ALA A 281 -19.66 -5.63 -5.89
C ALA A 281 -20.02 -5.44 -4.41
N ALA A 282 -20.35 -6.52 -3.71
CA ALA A 282 -20.62 -6.48 -2.27
C ALA A 282 -19.36 -6.08 -1.48
N GLY A 283 -18.20 -6.66 -1.80
CA GLY A 283 -16.93 -6.31 -1.16
C GLY A 283 -16.54 -4.86 -1.37
N GLN A 284 -16.68 -4.33 -2.59
CA GLN A 284 -16.41 -2.92 -2.91
C GLN A 284 -17.40 -1.98 -2.23
N PHE A 285 -18.67 -2.37 -2.14
CA PHE A 285 -19.67 -1.59 -1.41
C PHE A 285 -19.31 -1.52 0.09
N ILE A 286 -18.97 -2.66 0.70
CA ILE A 286 -18.54 -2.74 2.10
C ILE A 286 -17.24 -1.96 2.32
N GLU A 287 -16.26 -2.09 1.42
CA GLU A 287 -15.00 -1.36 1.45
C GLU A 287 -15.25 0.15 1.43
N GLY A 288 -15.86 0.67 0.37
CA GLY A 288 -16.00 2.11 0.16
C GLY A 288 -16.95 2.80 1.12
N ASN A 289 -18.02 2.13 1.56
CA ASN A 289 -19.07 2.78 2.37
C ASN A 289 -18.91 2.51 3.87
N ILE A 290 -18.25 1.42 4.27
CA ILE A 290 -18.21 0.99 5.69
C ILE A 290 -16.77 0.92 6.19
N LEU A 291 -15.95 0.07 5.56
CA LEU A 291 -14.64 -0.24 6.10
C LEU A 291 -13.65 0.92 5.92
N GLN A 292 -13.58 1.50 4.73
CA GLN A 292 -12.64 2.58 4.44
C GLN A 292 -12.89 3.83 5.32
N PRO A 293 -14.13 4.33 5.47
CA PRO A 293 -14.38 5.46 6.37
C PRO A 293 -14.13 5.14 7.85
N LYS A 294 -14.42 3.91 8.31
CA LYS A 294 -14.25 3.53 9.72
C LYS A 294 -12.82 3.19 10.10
N LEU A 295 -12.05 2.63 9.18
CA LEU A 295 -10.71 2.11 9.44
C LEU A 295 -9.61 3.08 9.04
N VAL A 296 -9.74 3.73 7.87
CA VAL A 296 -8.73 4.64 7.33
C VAL A 296 -9.18 6.10 7.44
N GLY A 297 -10.45 6.39 7.14
CA GLY A 297 -11.14 7.66 7.40
C GLY A 297 -10.37 8.92 6.99
N ASP A 298 -10.61 10.01 7.72
CA ASP A 298 -9.98 11.34 7.50
C ASP A 298 -8.47 11.36 7.78
N SER A 299 -7.87 10.24 8.23
CA SER A 299 -6.52 10.18 8.76
C SER A 299 -5.45 10.68 7.77
N ILE A 300 -5.70 10.58 6.47
CA ILE A 300 -4.72 10.98 5.45
C ILE A 300 -4.90 12.46 5.05
N GLY A 301 -6.13 13.01 5.11
CA GLY A 301 -6.42 14.42 4.84
C GLY A 301 -5.88 14.95 3.50
N VAL A 302 -5.72 14.08 2.50
CA VAL A 302 -5.23 14.41 1.15
C VAL A 302 -6.33 14.18 0.12
N HIS A 303 -6.44 15.09 -0.83
CA HIS A 303 -7.41 14.97 -1.93
C HIS A 303 -7.10 13.72 -2.79
N PRO A 304 -8.11 13.00 -3.30
CA PRO A 304 -7.91 11.78 -4.11
C PRO A 304 -6.93 11.95 -5.28
N VAL A 305 -6.96 13.10 -5.95
CA VAL A 305 -6.03 13.43 -7.05
C VAL A 305 -4.57 13.44 -6.58
N TRP A 306 -4.28 13.97 -5.40
CA TRP A 306 -2.93 13.95 -4.83
C TRP A 306 -2.49 12.54 -4.46
N LEU A 307 -3.41 11.70 -4.01
CA LEU A 307 -3.14 10.30 -3.74
C LEU A 307 -2.83 9.52 -5.03
N MET A 308 -3.60 9.74 -6.10
CA MET A 308 -3.29 9.15 -7.42
C MET A 308 -1.94 9.62 -7.94
N PHE A 309 -1.66 10.92 -7.84
CA PHE A 309 -0.35 11.46 -8.22
C PHE A 309 0.78 10.83 -7.40
N ALA A 310 0.62 10.71 -6.08
CA ALA A 310 1.62 10.10 -5.21
C ALA A 310 1.88 8.63 -5.57
N LEU A 311 0.84 7.85 -5.86
CA LEU A 311 0.99 6.47 -6.31
C LEU A 311 1.81 6.37 -7.60
N LEU A 312 1.51 7.22 -8.59
CA LEU A 312 2.25 7.24 -9.86
C LEU A 312 3.69 7.75 -9.67
N ALA A 313 3.87 8.82 -8.90
CA ALA A 313 5.18 9.44 -8.66
C ALA A 313 6.09 8.51 -7.86
N PHE A 314 5.68 8.06 -6.68
CA PHE A 314 6.50 7.18 -5.85
C PHE A 314 6.65 5.79 -6.48
N GLY A 315 5.61 5.27 -7.12
CA GLY A 315 5.68 4.00 -7.85
C GLY A 315 6.67 4.02 -9.01
N SER A 316 6.77 5.11 -9.75
CA SER A 316 7.78 5.26 -10.81
C SER A 316 9.20 5.43 -10.27
N LEU A 317 9.37 6.15 -9.16
CA LEU A 317 10.69 6.42 -8.56
C LEU A 317 11.27 5.21 -7.81
N PHE A 318 10.45 4.53 -7.00
CA PHE A 318 10.90 3.50 -6.06
C PHE A 318 10.22 2.14 -6.27
N GLY A 319 9.49 1.96 -7.37
CA GLY A 319 8.81 0.70 -7.70
C GLY A 319 7.75 0.32 -6.67
N PHE A 320 7.68 -0.97 -6.34
CA PHE A 320 6.71 -1.50 -5.36
C PHE A 320 6.83 -0.86 -3.98
N VAL A 321 8.07 -0.59 -3.52
CA VAL A 321 8.33 0.09 -2.25
C VAL A 321 7.72 1.48 -2.25
N GLY A 322 7.85 2.20 -3.37
CA GLY A 322 7.26 3.52 -3.54
C GLY A 322 5.74 3.50 -3.51
N LEU A 323 5.11 2.51 -4.14
CA LEU A 323 3.65 2.33 -4.07
C LEU A 323 3.17 2.10 -2.63
N LEU A 324 3.89 1.28 -1.87
CA LEU A 324 3.57 0.99 -0.46
C LEU A 324 3.71 2.24 0.43
N LEU A 325 4.72 3.07 0.16
CA LEU A 325 4.95 4.30 0.92
C LEU A 325 4.19 5.51 0.40
N ALA A 326 3.54 5.43 -0.76
CA ALA A 326 2.96 6.58 -1.43
C ALA A 326 1.95 7.33 -0.55
N VAL A 327 1.07 6.59 0.13
CA VAL A 327 0.03 7.19 0.97
C VAL A 327 0.60 7.82 2.25
N PRO A 328 1.44 7.13 3.06
CA PRO A 328 2.13 7.76 4.19
C PRO A 328 2.94 8.99 3.79
N LEU A 329 3.70 8.92 2.70
CA LEU A 329 4.52 10.04 2.24
C LEU A 329 3.64 11.20 1.74
N ALA A 330 2.54 10.93 1.04
CA ALA A 330 1.59 11.95 0.64
C ALA A 330 0.96 12.65 1.85
N ALA A 331 0.64 11.90 2.91
CA ALA A 331 0.10 12.46 4.14
C ALA A 331 1.11 13.41 4.81
N VAL A 332 2.37 12.98 4.93
CA VAL A 332 3.47 13.80 5.45
C VAL A 332 3.67 15.07 4.64
N ILE A 333 3.73 14.96 3.31
CA ILE A 333 3.83 16.11 2.40
C ILE A 333 2.63 17.04 2.58
N GLY A 334 1.43 16.48 2.76
CA GLY A 334 0.22 17.25 3.03
C GLY A 334 0.30 18.07 4.32
N VAL A 335 0.78 17.47 5.42
CA VAL A 335 1.01 18.17 6.70
C VAL A 335 2.01 19.31 6.51
N LEU A 336 3.18 19.01 5.92
CA LEU A 336 4.23 20.01 5.70
C LEU A 336 3.79 21.13 4.77
N SER A 337 3.03 20.81 3.72
CA SER A 337 2.51 21.78 2.75
C SER A 337 1.47 22.71 3.37
N ARG A 338 0.56 22.18 4.21
CA ARG A 338 -0.39 23.00 4.98
C ARG A 338 0.32 23.93 5.94
N PHE A 339 1.33 23.43 6.64
CA PHE A 339 2.16 24.24 7.53
C PHE A 339 2.91 25.34 6.78
N ALA A 340 3.58 25.00 5.68
CA ALA A 340 4.32 25.95 4.86
C ALA A 340 3.39 27.05 4.29
N LEU A 341 2.18 26.68 3.86
CA LEU A 341 1.19 27.64 3.38
C LEU A 341 0.72 28.57 4.50
N ARG A 342 0.43 28.04 5.70
CA ARG A 342 0.07 28.86 6.87
C ARG A 342 1.19 29.86 7.20
N GLN A 343 2.44 29.41 7.20
CA GLN A 343 3.59 30.28 7.47
C GLN A 343 3.78 31.33 6.37
N TYR A 344 3.58 30.97 5.10
CA TYR A 344 3.63 31.90 3.98
C TYR A 344 2.55 32.98 4.11
N LEU A 345 1.30 32.59 4.37
CA LEU A 345 0.19 33.53 4.52
C LEU A 345 0.36 34.45 5.74
N ALA A 346 1.04 33.99 6.79
CA ALA A 346 1.39 34.81 7.96
C ALA A 346 2.63 35.69 7.73
N SER A 347 3.39 35.47 6.66
CA SER A 347 4.65 36.16 6.44
C SER A 347 4.47 37.58 5.88
N ASN A 348 5.44 38.44 6.16
CA ASN A 348 5.51 39.80 5.59
C ASN A 348 5.59 39.79 4.06
N ILE A 349 6.06 38.69 3.45
CA ILE A 349 6.11 38.50 1.99
C ILE A 349 4.69 38.49 1.43
N TYR A 350 3.74 37.81 2.09
CA TYR A 350 2.35 37.78 1.66
C TYR A 350 1.63 39.10 1.92
N HIS A 351 1.91 39.75 3.05
CA HIS A 351 1.30 41.03 3.42
C HIS A 351 1.96 42.26 2.75
N GLY A 352 2.95 42.08 1.87
CA GLY A 352 3.55 43.17 1.09
C GLY A 352 4.43 44.13 1.90
N GLY A 353 5.01 43.69 3.03
CA GLY A 353 5.87 44.51 3.88
C GLY A 353 5.15 45.50 4.81
N ASP A 354 3.81 45.55 4.75
CA ASP A 354 2.99 46.44 5.58
C ASP A 354 2.79 45.82 6.98
N VAL A 355 3.63 46.21 7.94
CA VAL A 355 3.67 45.68 9.32
C VAL A 355 2.33 45.86 10.05
N SER A 356 1.48 46.79 9.60
CA SER A 356 0.13 47.06 10.13
C SER A 356 -0.90 45.94 9.89
N LYS A 357 -0.63 45.02 8.96
CA LYS A 357 -1.57 43.94 8.58
C LYS A 357 -1.21 42.55 9.11
N SER A 358 -0.07 42.42 9.81
CA SER A 358 0.34 41.18 10.47
C SER A 358 -0.64 40.84 11.62
N PRO A 359 -0.97 39.55 11.87
CA PRO A 359 -1.90 39.13 12.92
C PRO A 359 -1.55 39.66 14.33
N GLU A 360 -0.30 40.05 14.56
CA GLU A 360 0.18 40.58 15.85
C GLU A 360 -0.11 42.06 16.08
N ALA A 361 -0.46 42.85 15.06
CA ALA A 361 -0.99 44.20 15.27
C ALA A 361 -2.33 44.17 16.05
N ARG A 362 -3.06 43.05 16.04
CA ARG A 362 -4.28 42.84 16.84
C ARG A 362 -4.04 42.62 18.34
N LYS A 363 -2.85 42.19 18.78
CA LYS A 363 -2.57 42.01 20.21
C LYS A 363 -2.06 43.27 20.91
N ARG A 364 -1.52 44.23 20.15
CA ARG A 364 -0.97 45.49 20.72
C ARG A 364 -1.92 46.68 20.65
N VAL A 365 -2.93 46.68 19.78
CA VAL A 365 -3.90 47.79 19.66
C VAL A 365 -5.11 47.64 20.59
N GLY A 366 -5.31 46.46 21.20
CA GLY A 366 -6.40 46.22 22.18
C GLY A 366 -6.00 46.37 23.66
N ALA A 367 -4.80 46.88 23.95
CA ALA A 367 -4.32 47.11 25.32
C ALA A 367 -4.13 48.60 25.66
N ASP A 368 -4.22 49.48 24.67
CA ASP A 368 -4.13 50.94 24.84
C ASP A 368 -5.19 51.63 23.97
N VAL A 369 -6.47 51.45 24.29
CA VAL A 369 -7.59 52.44 24.33
C VAL A 369 -8.78 51.76 25.02
#